data_AF-A0A967ALI8-F1
#
_entry.id   AF-A0A967ALI8-F1
#
_cell.length_a   1.000
_cell.length_b   1.000
_cell.length_c   1.000
_cell.angle_alpha   90.00
_cell.angle_beta   90.00
_cell.angle_gamma   90.00
#
_symmetry.space_group_name_H-M   'P 1'
#
loop_
_entity.id
_entity.type
_entity.pdbx_description
1 polymer ?
#
loop_
_entity_poly.entity_id
_entity_poly.type
_entity_poly.pdbx_seq_one_letter_code
_entity_poly.pdbx_strand_id
1 'polypeptide(L)'
;MHAWVEVLLPASGQKLPIWVGYDPTHQRRCDERYITVAVGRDYQDIAPTSGYYEGEANNRLDMAVSVTLESHGPMERWISSQTQGAAPTSKFDDHQQQQ
;
A
#
# COMPACT_ATOMS: atom_id res chain seq x y z
N MET A 1 2.51 7.23 -15.49
CA MET A 1 2.17 7.67 -14.12
C MET A 1 2.00 6.44 -13.25
N HIS A 2 2.28 6.53 -11.96
CA HIS A 2 1.99 5.47 -10.98
C HIS A 2 1.12 6.02 -9.85
N ALA A 3 0.32 5.18 -9.23
CA ALA A 3 -0.57 5.55 -8.12
C ALA A 3 -0.46 4.52 -6.98
N TRP A 4 -0.61 4.99 -5.75
CA TRP A 4 -0.60 4.19 -4.52
C TRP A 4 -1.66 4.72 -3.56
N VAL A 5 -1.89 4.01 -2.45
CA VAL A 5 -2.82 4.43 -1.41
C VAL A 5 -2.06 4.83 -0.15
N GLU A 6 -2.57 5.81 0.58
CA GLU A 6 -2.08 6.16 1.91
C GLU A 6 -3.17 5.89 2.94
N VAL A 7 -2.77 5.30 4.06
CA VAL A 7 -3.69 4.99 5.16
C VAL A 7 -3.29 5.83 6.37
N LEU A 8 -4.25 6.55 6.93
CA LEU A 8 -4.06 7.25 8.20
C LEU A 8 -4.13 6.24 9.33
N LEU A 9 -2.99 5.97 9.96
CA LEU A 9 -2.94 5.17 11.17
C LEU A 9 -3.24 6.06 12.38
N PRO A 10 -4.07 5.58 13.31
CA PRO A 10 -4.39 6.33 14.52
C PRO A 10 -3.14 6.56 15.37
N ALA A 11 -3.18 7.64 16.15
CA ALA A 11 -2.21 7.93 17.19
C ALA A 11 -2.03 6.72 18.13
N SER A 12 -0.78 6.33 18.39
CA SER A 12 -0.45 5.39 19.48
C SER A 12 0.16 6.17 20.65
N GLY A 13 -0.52 6.20 21.80
CA GLY A 13 -0.08 6.97 22.96
C GLY A 13 -0.08 8.48 22.70
N GLN A 14 1.04 9.15 22.97
CA GLN A 14 1.20 10.60 22.79
C GLN A 14 1.63 11.02 21.37
N LYS A 15 1.72 10.09 20.41
CA LYS A 15 2.10 10.41 19.03
C LYS A 15 0.91 10.95 18.24
N LEU A 16 1.19 11.78 17.24
CA LEU A 16 0.19 12.19 16.26
C LEU A 16 -0.15 11.03 15.30
N PRO A 17 -1.35 11.04 14.67
CA PRO A 17 -1.66 10.16 13.55
C PRO A 17 -0.65 10.32 12.42
N ILE A 18 -0.39 9.24 11.69
CA ILE A 18 0.58 9.23 10.58
C ILE A 18 -0.05 8.66 9.31
N TRP A 19 0.25 9.27 8.17
CA TRP A 19 -0.05 8.69 6.86
C TRP A 19 1.04 7.68 6.50
N VAL A 20 0.62 6.49 6.05
CA VAL A 20 1.52 5.43 5.61
C VAL A 20 1.14 5.00 4.20
N GLY A 21 2.08 5.18 3.25
CA GLY A 21 1.91 4.77 1.86
C GLY A 21 2.10 3.28 1.63
N TYR A 22 1.21 2.67 0.85
CA TYR A 22 1.27 1.30 0.40
C TYR A 22 0.96 1.18 -1.09
N ASP A 23 1.79 0.42 -1.79
CA ASP A 23 1.67 0.14 -3.21
C ASP A 23 1.30 -1.33 -3.44
N PRO A 24 0.01 -1.62 -3.71
CA PRO A 24 -0.46 -2.98 -3.93
C PRO A 24 0.05 -3.58 -5.24
N THR A 25 0.43 -2.76 -6.22
CA THR A 25 0.94 -3.25 -7.52
C THR A 25 2.32 -3.90 -7.39
N HIS A 26 3.08 -3.46 -6.39
CA HIS A 26 4.42 -3.97 -6.08
C HIS A 26 4.50 -4.66 -4.72
N GLN A 27 3.37 -4.83 -4.03
CA GLN A 27 3.26 -5.48 -2.72
C GLN A 27 4.24 -4.93 -1.68
N ARG A 28 4.43 -3.61 -1.61
CA ARG A 28 5.40 -2.98 -0.71
C ARG A 28 4.91 -1.65 -0.17
N ARG A 29 5.55 -1.20 0.91
CA ARG A 29 5.40 0.18 1.39
C ARG A 29 6.09 1.15 0.44
N CYS A 30 5.55 2.36 0.36
CA CYS A 30 6.20 3.45 -0.34
C CYS A 30 7.48 3.85 0.40
N ASP A 31 8.54 4.11 -0.36
CA ASP A 31 9.83 4.62 0.11
C ASP A 31 10.25 5.84 -0.72
N GLU A 32 11.50 6.24 -0.61
CA GLU A 32 12.08 7.42 -1.26
C GLU A 32 11.95 7.44 -2.80
N ARG A 33 11.58 6.32 -3.42
CA ARG A 33 11.33 6.23 -4.87
C ARG A 33 9.96 6.78 -5.28
N TYR A 34 9.07 7.01 -4.32
CA TYR A 34 7.71 7.49 -4.57
C TYR A 34 7.67 9.00 -4.31
N ILE A 35 7.50 9.78 -5.39
CA ILE A 35 7.40 11.24 -5.31
C ILE A 35 5.93 11.62 -5.48
N THR A 36 5.34 12.20 -4.43
CA THR A 36 3.95 12.68 -4.45
C THR A 36 3.80 13.86 -5.40
N VAL A 37 2.96 13.68 -6.43
CA VAL A 37 2.62 14.75 -7.39
C VAL A 37 1.24 15.35 -7.11
N ALA A 38 0.30 14.54 -6.60
CA ALA A 38 -1.04 14.97 -6.21
C ALA A 38 -1.61 13.98 -5.16
N VAL A 39 -2.59 14.44 -4.37
CA VAL A 39 -3.32 13.63 -3.38
C VAL A 39 -4.82 13.89 -3.57
N GLY A 40 -5.60 12.82 -3.69
CA GLY A 40 -7.05 12.87 -3.87
C GLY A 40 -7.71 11.68 -3.17
N ARG A 41 -9.02 11.76 -2.91
CA ARG A 41 -9.76 10.66 -2.27
C ARG A 41 -10.03 9.54 -3.25
N ASP A 42 -10.24 9.90 -4.51
CA ASP A 42 -10.43 8.98 -5.62
C ASP A 42 -9.74 9.49 -6.89
N TYR A 43 -9.85 8.70 -7.96
CA TYR A 43 -9.21 8.99 -9.24
C TYR A 43 -9.68 10.30 -9.87
N GLN A 44 -10.93 10.72 -9.66
CA GLN A 44 -11.48 11.91 -10.30
C GLN A 44 -10.85 13.19 -9.76
N ASP A 45 -10.46 13.20 -8.48
CA ASP A 45 -9.81 14.35 -7.83
C ASP A 45 -8.43 14.67 -8.44
N ILE A 46 -7.74 13.67 -9.00
CA ILE A 46 -6.31 13.74 -9.39
C ILE A 46 -6.00 13.09 -10.74
N ALA A 47 -6.99 12.95 -11.62
CA ALA A 47 -6.79 12.32 -12.92
C ALA A 47 -5.70 13.09 -13.70
N PRO A 48 -4.63 12.41 -14.19
CA PRO A 48 -3.56 13.06 -14.96
C PRO A 48 -4.07 13.67 -16.25
N THR A 49 -5.16 13.14 -16.77
CA THR A 49 -5.78 13.52 -18.02
C THR A 49 -7.28 13.37 -17.85
N SER A 50 -8.01 14.42 -18.20
CA SER A 50 -9.46 14.48 -18.12
C SER A 50 -9.99 15.30 -19.31
N GLY A 51 -11.27 15.14 -19.62
CA GLY A 51 -11.90 15.77 -20.79
C GLY A 51 -12.05 14.82 -21.98
N TYR A 52 -12.41 15.40 -23.13
CA TYR A 52 -12.61 14.68 -24.39
C TYR A 52 -11.65 15.22 -25.45
N TYR A 53 -11.10 14.32 -26.26
CA TYR A 53 -10.23 14.64 -27.39
C TYR A 53 -10.87 14.14 -28.69
N GLU A 54 -10.88 14.98 -29.71
CA GLU A 54 -11.40 14.67 -31.05
C GLU A 54 -10.27 14.79 -32.08
N GLY A 55 -10.07 13.74 -32.88
CA GLY A 55 -9.02 13.66 -33.90
C GLY A 55 -9.15 12.38 -34.73
N GLU A 56 -8.38 12.26 -35.82
CA GLU A 56 -8.42 11.07 -36.68
C GLU A 56 -8.07 9.78 -35.89
N ALA A 57 -8.91 8.75 -36.04
CA ALA A 57 -8.86 7.53 -35.25
C ALA A 57 -7.80 6.53 -35.76
N ASN A 58 -6.52 6.83 -35.53
CA ASN A 58 -5.41 5.89 -35.80
C ASN A 58 -4.90 5.17 -34.53
N ASN A 59 -5.58 5.33 -33.39
CA ASN A 59 -5.17 4.74 -32.12
C ASN A 59 -5.95 3.45 -31.82
N ARG A 60 -5.25 2.31 -31.67
CA ARG A 60 -5.82 1.01 -31.28
C ARG A 60 -5.18 0.52 -29.98
N LEU A 61 -6.00 0.15 -29.00
CA LEU A 61 -5.58 -0.51 -27.77
C LEU A 61 -6.31 -1.86 -27.65
N ASP A 62 -5.57 -2.95 -27.76
CA ASP A 62 -6.09 -4.31 -27.59
C ASP A 62 -5.69 -4.81 -26.19
N MET A 63 -6.67 -5.13 -25.33
CA MET A 63 -6.43 -5.70 -24.01
C MET A 63 -7.36 -6.88 -23.73
N ALA A 64 -6.81 -7.94 -23.14
CA ALA A 64 -7.57 -9.09 -22.67
C ALA A 64 -7.16 -9.39 -21.22
N VAL A 65 -8.14 -9.57 -20.33
CA VAL A 65 -7.93 -9.92 -18.92
C VAL A 65 -8.61 -11.26 -18.66
N SER A 66 -7.86 -12.20 -18.09
CA SER A 66 -8.39 -13.48 -17.62
C SER A 66 -8.35 -13.50 -16.10
N VAL A 67 -9.49 -13.80 -15.47
CA VAL A 67 -9.60 -13.92 -14.02
C VAL A 67 -9.84 -15.38 -13.66
N THR A 68 -8.96 -15.92 -12.82
CA THR A 68 -9.14 -17.26 -12.24
C THR A 68 -9.39 -17.10 -10.76
N LEU A 69 -10.52 -17.62 -10.27
CA LEU A 69 -10.82 -17.62 -8.84
C LEU A 69 -9.99 -18.72 -8.16
N GLU A 70 -9.04 -18.29 -7.32
CA GLU A 70 -8.38 -19.20 -6.38
C GLU A 70 -9.14 -19.17 -5.05
N SER A 71 -9.56 -20.33 -4.55
CA SER A 71 -10.13 -20.42 -3.21
C SER A 71 -9.02 -20.23 -2.20
N HIS A 72 -8.80 -18.99 -1.75
CA HIS A 72 -8.04 -18.79 -0.54
C HIS A 72 -8.79 -19.46 0.60
N GLY A 73 -8.13 -20.38 1.32
CA GLY A 73 -8.65 -20.95 2.56
C GLY A 73 -9.02 -19.84 3.56
N PRO A 74 -9.58 -20.18 4.74
CA PRO A 74 -10.14 -19.20 5.68
C PRO A 74 -9.22 -17.98 5.87
N MET A 75 -9.81 -16.79 5.80
CA MET A 75 -9.13 -15.47 5.77
C MET A 75 -8.01 -15.29 6.81
N GLU A 76 -8.08 -16.00 7.92
CA GLU A 76 -7.07 -16.07 8.98
C GLU A 76 -5.68 -16.49 8.45
N ARG A 77 -5.63 -17.38 7.45
CA ARG A 77 -4.38 -17.87 6.86
C ARG A 77 -3.66 -16.79 6.06
N TRP A 78 -4.38 -15.91 5.37
CA TRP A 78 -3.77 -14.84 4.56
C TRP A 78 -3.21 -13.71 5.45
N ILE A 79 -3.95 -13.34 6.50
CA ILE A 79 -3.51 -12.33 7.49
C ILE A 79 -2.19 -12.77 8.16
N SER A 80 -2.10 -14.04 8.56
CA SER A 80 -0.89 -14.59 9.20
C SER A 80 0.34 -14.64 8.27
N SER A 81 0.12 -14.81 6.96
CA SER A 81 1.21 -14.83 5.96
C SER A 81 1.87 -13.47 5.74
N GLN A 82 1.17 -12.37 6.02
CA GLN A 82 1.72 -11.01 5.93
C GLN A 82 2.35 -10.51 7.22
N THR A 83 2.17 -11.20 8.35
CA THR A 83 2.73 -10.78 9.65
C THR A 83 4.15 -11.29 9.91
N GLN A 84 4.76 -12.07 9.00
CA GLN A 84 6.16 -12.50 9.13
C GLN A 84 7.12 -11.45 8.54
N GLY A 85 7.15 -10.29 9.20
CA GLY A 85 8.27 -9.35 9.18
C GLY A 85 8.82 -9.27 10.60
N ALA A 86 9.94 -9.96 10.83
CA ALA A 86 10.78 -10.03 12.02
C ALA A 86 10.32 -9.25 13.27
N ALA A 87 10.00 -9.98 14.34
CA ALA A 87 10.01 -9.43 15.70
C ALA A 87 11.45 -8.97 16.04
N PRO A 88 11.66 -7.75 16.57
CA PRO A 88 12.93 -7.42 17.19
C PRO A 88 13.06 -8.27 18.45
N THR A 89 13.96 -9.25 18.44
CA THR A 89 14.41 -9.93 19.66
C THR A 89 15.24 -8.95 20.48
N SER A 90 14.61 -8.16 21.36
CA SER A 90 15.32 -7.62 22.51
C SER A 90 15.23 -8.63 23.64
N LYS A 91 16.32 -9.37 23.88
CA LYS A 91 16.53 -10.03 25.17
C LYS A 91 16.50 -8.93 26.23
N PHE A 92 15.51 -8.98 27.12
CA PHE A 92 15.60 -8.31 28.41
C PHE A 92 16.54 -9.16 29.27
N ASP A 93 17.75 -8.67 29.51
CA ASP A 93 18.64 -9.24 30.51
C ASP A 93 18.17 -8.77 31.89
N ASP A 94 17.32 -9.58 32.52
CA ASP A 94 17.04 -9.51 33.95
C ASP A 94 18.25 -10.05 34.73
N HIS A 95 19.12 -9.15 35.17
CA HIS A 95 20.05 -9.41 36.26
C HIS A 95 19.75 -8.49 37.43
N GLN A 96 18.89 -8.98 38.33
CA GLN A 96 18.85 -8.53 39.71
C GLN A 96 19.15 -9.74 40.61
N GLN A 97 20.32 -9.74 41.27
CA GLN A 97 20.44 -9.98 42.72
C GLN A 97 21.91 -9.96 43.21
N GLN A 98 22.13 -9.13 44.24
CA GLN A 98 22.93 -9.37 45.45
C GLN A 98 24.44 -9.58 45.30
N GLN A 99 25.25 -8.56 45.59
CA GLN A 99 25.79 -8.13 46.90
C GLN A 99 26.45 -6.76 46.72
#